data_AF-A0A2C2V557-F1
#
_entry.id   AF-A0A2C2V557-F1
#
_cell.length_a   1.000
_cell.length_b   1.000
_cell.length_c   1.000
_cell.angle_alpha   90.00
_cell.angle_beta   90.00
_cell.angle_gamma   90.00
#
_symmetry.space_group_name_H-M   'P 1'
#
loop_
_entity.id
_entity.type
_entity.pdbx_description
1 polymer ?
#
loop_
_entity_poly.entity_id
_entity_poly.type
_entity_poly.pdbx_seq_one_letter_code
_entity_poly.pdbx_strand_id
1 'polypeptide(L)' 'MVGVKLANFYDKLPLDVLAQFLYHINKKIENGILSKSLNYEIELINKCVNKKGLSITELDKYLIK' A
#
# COMPACT_ATOMS: atom_id res chain seq x y z
N MET A 1 2.59 2.33 -19.93
CA MET A 1 3.46 1.81 -18.85
C MET A 1 3.25 2.58 -17.53
N VAL A 2 2.02 2.68 -17.02
CA VAL A 2 1.74 3.41 -15.76
C VAL A 2 2.04 2.53 -14.53
N GLY A 3 1.72 1.24 -14.61
CA GLY A 3 1.90 0.29 -13.49
C GLY A 3 3.35 0.05 -13.04
N VAL A 4 4.31 0.05 -13.98
CA VAL A 4 5.74 -0.16 -13.67
C VAL A 4 6.32 1.00 -12.86
N LYS A 5 5.85 2.23 -13.10
CA LYS A 5 6.34 3.42 -12.41
C LYS A 5 5.90 3.48 -10.95
N LEU A 6 4.65 3.06 -10.67
CA LEU A 6 4.10 3.01 -9.31
C LEU A 6 4.72 1.90 -8.47
N ALA A 7 4.97 0.72 -9.03
CA ALA A 7 5.70 -0.35 -8.34
C ALA A 7 7.10 0.13 -7.90
N ASN A 8 7.84 0.77 -8.81
CA ASN A 8 9.16 1.35 -8.50
C ASN A 8 9.11 2.49 -7.47
N PHE A 9 7.98 3.17 -7.32
CA PHE A 9 7.80 4.18 -6.28
C PHE A 9 7.66 3.50 -4.92
N TYR A 10 6.69 2.60 -4.76
CA TYR A 10 6.43 1.90 -3.50
C TYR A 10 7.60 1.04 -3.02
N ASP A 11 8.35 0.40 -3.92
CA ASP A 11 9.52 -0.41 -3.56
C ASP A 11 10.59 0.40 -2.78
N LYS A 12 10.71 1.69 -3.09
CA LYS A 12 11.69 2.61 -2.48
C LYS A 12 11.22 3.26 -1.19
N LEU A 13 9.94 3.11 -0.84
CA LEU A 13 9.40 3.73 0.35
C LEU A 13 9.75 2.93 1.62
N PRO A 14 9.92 3.61 2.75
CA PRO A 14 10.04 2.97 4.05
C PRO A 14 8.67 2.38 4.48
N LEU A 15 8.71 1.43 5.42
CA LEU A 15 7.54 0.66 5.83
C LEU A 15 6.45 1.51 6.49
N ASP A 16 6.84 2.54 7.25
CA ASP A 16 5.90 3.47 7.88
C ASP A 16 5.11 4.28 6.85
N VAL A 17 5.75 4.73 5.78
CA VAL A 17 5.08 5.45 4.70
C VAL A 17 4.13 4.52 3.95
N LEU A 18 4.55 3.28 3.65
CA LEU A 18 3.67 2.28 3.06
C LEU A 18 2.44 1.99 3.94
N ALA A 19 2.63 1.98 5.27
CA ALA A 19 1.55 1.74 6.22
C ALA A 19 0.54 2.89 6.22
N GLN A 20 1.01 4.14 6.16
CA GLN A 20 0.15 5.31 6.02
C GLN A 20 -0.65 5.29 4.70
N PHE A 21 -0.02 4.92 3.58
CA PHE A 21 -0.74 4.77 2.30
C PHE A 21 -1.87 3.74 2.41
N LEU A 22 -1.56 2.55 2.95
CA LEU A 22 -2.55 1.50 3.13
C LEU A 22 -3.70 1.94 4.05
N TYR A 23 -3.38 2.63 5.15
CA TYR A 23 -4.38 3.21 6.06
C TYR A 23 -5.33 4.17 5.34
N HIS A 24 -4.80 5.11 4.55
CA HIS A 24 -5.64 6.06 3.82
C HIS A 24 -6.46 5.41 2.72
N ILE A 25 -5.94 4.38 2.05
CA ILE A 25 -6.70 3.62 1.05
C ILE A 25 -7.86 2.88 1.74
N ASN A 26 -7.60 2.19 2.85
CA ASN A 26 -8.63 1.49 3.62
C ASN A 26 -9.70 2.46 4.13
N LYS A 27 -9.30 3.62 4.66
CA LYS A 27 -10.24 4.66 5.10
C LYS A 27 -11.14 5.18 3.97
N LYS A 28 -10.61 5.30 2.75
CA LYS A 28 -11.41 5.67 1.57
C LYS A 28 -12.43 4.57 1.23
N ILE A 29 -12.01 3.31 1.29
CA ILE A 29 -12.90 2.15 1.07
C ILE A 29 -14.00 2.09 2.12
N GLU A 30 -13.67 2.29 3.40
CA GLU A 30 -14.64 2.35 4.50
C GLU A 30 -15.65 3.49 4.31
N ASN A 31 -15.22 4.62 3.75
CA ASN A 31 -16.10 5.74 3.39
C ASN A 31 -16.88 5.51 2.08
N GLY A 32 -16.87 4.28 1.53
CA GLY A 32 -17.61 3.92 0.31
C GLY A 32 -16.92 4.30 -1.00
N ILE A 33 -15.70 4.84 -0.96
CA ILE A 33 -14.91 5.16 -2.15
C ILE A 33 -14.15 3.88 -2.55
N LEU A 34 -14.85 3.00 -3.26
CA LEU A 34 -14.28 1.80 -3.87
C LEU A 34 -14.00 2.07 -5.35
N SER A 35 -12.75 1.95 -5.76
CA SER A 35 -12.37 2.07 -7.17
C SER A 35 -11.37 0.99 -7.57
N LYS A 36 -11.40 0.60 -8.85
CA LYS A 36 -10.41 -0.30 -9.43
C LYS A 36 -8.97 0.19 -9.17
N SER A 37 -8.76 1.50 -9.16
CA SER A 37 -7.46 2.11 -8.88
C SER A 37 -6.99 1.88 -7.45
N LEU A 38 -7.87 1.97 -6.45
CA LEU A 38 -7.50 1.74 -5.05
C LEU A 38 -7.12 0.27 -4.81
N ASN A 39 -7.89 -0.68 -5.38
CA ASN A 39 -7.53 -2.09 -5.32
C ASN A 39 -6.18 -2.38 -6.00
N TYR A 40 -5.92 -1.71 -7.13
CA TYR A 40 -4.64 -1.82 -7.81
C TYR A 40 -3.47 -1.29 -6.95
N GLU A 41 -3.66 -0.19 -6.24
CA GLU A 41 -2.65 0.32 -5.31
C GLU A 41 -2.39 -0.64 -4.14
N ILE A 42 -3.43 -1.27 -3.58
CA ILE A 42 -3.27 -2.31 -2.54
C ILE A 42 -2.42 -3.47 -3.07
N GLU A 43 -2.68 -3.95 -4.30
CA GLU A 43 -1.88 -5.02 -4.89
C GLU A 43 -0.41 -4.63 -5.08
N LEU A 44 -0.14 -3.38 -5.46
CA LEU A 44 1.22 -2.87 -5.60
C LEU A 44 1.93 -2.79 -4.25
N ILE A 45 1.27 -2.27 -3.23
CA ILE A 45 1.81 -2.22 -1.86
C ILE A 45 2.08 -3.65 -1.38
N ASN A 46 1.13 -4.57 -1.54
CA ASN A 46 1.29 -5.98 -1.17
C ASN A 46 2.52 -6.60 -1.85
N LYS A 47 2.72 -6.38 -3.15
CA LYS A 47 3.91 -6.88 -3.86
C LYS A 47 5.21 -6.31 -3.30
N CYS A 48 5.25 -5.01 -3.00
CA CYS A 48 6.45 -4.36 -2.44
C CYS A 48 6.78 -4.87 -1.04
N VAL A 49 5.76 -5.13 -0.23
CA VAL A 49 5.90 -5.63 1.14
C VAL A 49 6.35 -7.10 1.14
N ASN A 50 5.77 -7.92 0.26
CA ASN A 50 6.20 -9.31 0.07
C ASN A 50 7.68 -9.40 -0.36
N LYS A 51 8.16 -8.49 -1.23
CA LYS A 51 9.59 -8.40 -1.58
C LYS A 51 10.50 -8.09 -0.39
N LYS A 52 9.97 -7.39 0.62
CA LYS A 52 10.66 -7.08 1.88
C LYS A 52 10.53 -8.21 2.92
N GLY A 53 9.91 -9.34 2.57
CA GLY A 53 9.75 -10.50 3.45
C GLY A 53 8.63 -10.37 4.49
N LEU A 54 7.68 -9.44 4.27
CA LEU A 54 6.59 -9.15 5.19
C LEU A 54 5.23 -9.46 4.54
N SER A 55 4.20 -9.66 5.37
CA SER A 55 2.81 -9.66 4.90
C SER A 55 2.21 -8.26 4.97
N ILE A 56 1.28 -7.92 4.06
CA ILE A 56 0.57 -6.63 4.08
C ILE A 56 -0.16 -6.38 5.41
N THR A 57 -0.62 -7.43 6.09
CA THR A 57 -1.25 -7.35 7.41
C THR A 57 -0.28 -6.91 8.51
N GLU A 58 1.02 -7.06 8.31
CA GLU A 58 2.03 -6.61 9.26
C GLU A 58 2.35 -5.12 9.16
N LEU A 59 1.86 -4.42 8.12
CA LEU A 59 2.10 -2.98 7.99
C LEU A 59 1.47 -2.17 9.10
N ASP A 60 0.39 -2.66 9.72
CA ASP A 60 -0.27 -1.98 10.84
C ASP A 60 0.71 -1.70 12.00
N LYS A 61 1.69 -2.59 12.21
CA LYS A 61 2.75 -2.43 13.23
C LYS A 61 3.65 -1.21 12.98
N TYR A 62 3.72 -0.73 11.74
CA TYR A 62 4.54 0.40 11.32
C TYR A 62 3.74 1.69 11.18
N LEU A 63 2.44 1.68 11.49
CA LEU A 63 1.62 2.88 11.48
C LEU A 63 2.04 3.79 12.63
N ILE A 64 2.65 4.93 12.30
CA ILE A 64 3.00 5.96 13.26
C ILE A 64 1.70 6.66 13.68
N LYS A 65 1.43 6.67 15.00
CA LYS A 65 0.25 7.31 15.60
C LYS A 65 0.51 8.78 15.92
#